data_AF-A0A644UF68-F1
#
_entry.id   AF-A0A644UF68-F1
#
_cell.length_a   1.000
_cell.length_b   1.000
_cell.length_c   1.000
_cell.angle_alpha   90.00
_cell.angle_beta   90.00
_cell.angle_gamma   90.00
#
_symmetry.space_group_name_H-M   'P 1'
#
loop_
_entity.id
_entity.type
_entity.pdbx_description
1 polymer ?
#
loop_
_entity_poly.entity_id
_entity_poly.type
_entity_poly.pdbx_seq_one_letter_code
_entity_poly.pdbx_strand_id
1 'polypeptide(L)' 'MYVEQTAEGFNIMSIPGDYIPAIITAIETRLQKAPDPDLTKEDKRFLRKLTRQLDEETRIQV' A
#
# COMPACT_ATOMS: atom_id res chain seq x y z
N MET A 1 5.86 -0.44 12.50
CA MET A 1 5.75 -0.36 11.03
C MET A 1 6.45 0.93 10.61
N TYR A 2 7.54 0.82 9.87
CA TYR A 2 8.26 1.98 9.33
C TYR A 2 8.20 1.85 7.82
N VAL A 3 7.62 2.86 7.16
CA VAL A 3 7.54 2.92 5.70
C VAL A 3 8.34 4.15 5.29
N GLU A 4 9.46 3.92 4.62
CA GLU A 4 10.28 4.99 4.06
C GLU A 4 10.10 5.05 2.55
N GLN A 5 9.89 6.26 2.03
CA GLN A 5 9.84 6.47 0.59
C GLN A 5 11.26 6.76 0.08
N THR A 6 11.75 5.92 -0.82
CA THR A 6 13.07 6.05 -1.45
C THR A 6 12.94 6.38 -2.94
N ALA A 7 14.06 6.65 -3.61
CA ALA A 7 14.09 6.91 -5.06
C ALA A 7 13.66 5.67 -5.89
N GLU A 8 13.72 4.48 -5.31
CA GLU A 8 13.41 3.21 -5.97
C GLU A 8 11.99 2.69 -5.65
N GLY A 9 11.34 3.22 -4.60
CA GLY A 9 10.02 2.75 -4.19
C GLY A 9 9.71 2.96 -2.71
N PHE A 10 8.88 2.09 -2.14
CA PHE A 10 8.65 2.04 -0.69
C PHE A 10 9.56 0.97 -0.08
N ASN A 11 10.37 1.37 0.88
CA ASN A 11 11.12 0.43 1.71
C ASN A 11 10.24 0.03 2.89
N ILE A 12 9.59 -1.13 2.77
CA ILE A 12 8.65 -1.64 3.77
C ILE A 12 9.39 -2.65 4.64
N MET A 13 10.01 -2.18 5.72
CA MET A 13 10.65 -3.09 6.68
C MET A 13 9.60 -3.66 7.64
N SER A 14 9.57 -5.00 7.73
CA SER A 14 8.91 -5.77 8.80
C SER A 14 7.38 -5.97 8.69
N ILE A 15 6.83 -6.18 7.49
CA ILE A 15 5.46 -6.72 7.35
C ILE A 15 5.57 -8.24 7.11
N PRO A 16 5.07 -9.09 8.02
CA PRO A 16 4.93 -10.52 7.73
C PRO A 16 4.03 -10.70 6.50
N GLY A 17 4.48 -11.49 5.52
CA GLY A 17 3.82 -11.64 4.20
C GLY A 17 2.33 -11.96 4.30
N ASP A 18 1.93 -12.75 5.30
CA ASP A 18 0.54 -13.15 5.58
C ASP A 18 -0.41 -11.96 5.83
N TYR A 19 0.11 -10.81 6.25
CA TYR A 19 -0.69 -9.61 6.49
C TYR A 19 -0.84 -8.71 5.26
N ILE A 20 -0.03 -8.92 4.21
CA ILE A 20 -0.05 -8.08 3.01
C ILE A 20 -1.44 -8.07 2.34
N PRO A 21 -2.16 -9.20 2.16
CA PRO A 21 -3.50 -9.21 1.57
C PRO A 21 -4.52 -8.37 2.37
N ALA A 22 -4.43 -8.40 3.70
CA ALA A 22 -5.30 -7.63 4.57
C ALA A 22 -5.04 -6.12 4.45
N ILE A 23 -3.77 -5.73 4.30
CA ILE A 23 -3.35 -4.32 4.10
C ILE A 23 -3.83 -3.82 2.73
N ILE A 24 -3.64 -4.61 1.67
CA ILE A 24 -4.15 -4.31 0.33
C ILE A 24 -5.67 -4.06 0.39
N THR A 25 -6.41 -4.98 1.00
CA THR A 25 -7.87 -4.88 1.13
C THR A 25 -8.30 -3.62 1.89
N ALA A 26 -7.59 -3.27 2.97
CA ALA A 26 -7.89 -2.07 3.75
C ALA A 26 -7.65 -0.79 2.96
N ILE A 27 -6.56 -0.72 2.17
CA ILE A 27 -6.25 0.41 1.29
C ILE A 27 -7.32 0.55 0.21
N GLU A 28 -7.66 -0.54 -0.48
CA GLU A 28 -8.66 -0.53 -1.55
C GLU A 28 -10.05 -0.12 -1.04
N THR A 29 -10.45 -0.66 0.11
CA THR A 29 -11.71 -0.28 0.78
C THR A 29 -11.77 1.22 1.05
N ARG A 30 -10.65 1.80 1.52
CA ARG A 30 -10.57 3.24 1.80
C ARG A 30 -10.57 4.09 0.53
N LEU A 31 -9.98 3.60 -0.55
CA LEU A 31 -10.00 4.26 -1.86
C LEU A 31 -11.36 4.20 -2.58
N GLN A 32 -12.14 3.14 -2.33
CA GLN A 32 -13.47 2.94 -2.93
C GLN A 32 -14.59 3.67 -2.18
N LYS A 33 -14.44 3.86 -0.85
CA LYS A 33 -15.39 4.67 -0.10
C LYS A 33 -15.38 6.11 -0.63
N ALA A 34 -16.58 6.71 -0.67
CA ALA A 34 -16.90 8.08 -1.09
C ALA A 34 -15.78 9.07 -0.77
N PRO A 35 -15.60 10.16 -1.55
CA PRO A 35 -14.38 10.98 -1.53
C PRO A 35 -13.99 11.32 -0.09
N ASP A 36 -13.02 10.56 0.43
CA ASP A 36 -12.49 10.76 1.77
C ASP A 36 -11.90 12.19 1.75
N PRO A 37 -12.51 13.13 2.48
CA PRO A 37 -12.10 14.53 2.46
C PRO A 37 -10.68 14.70 2.99
N ASP A 38 -10.19 13.70 3.74
CA ASP A 38 -8.83 13.66 4.29
C ASP A 38 -7.82 13.07 3.31
N LEU A 39 -8.25 12.53 2.16
CA LEU A 39 -7.35 12.00 1.12
C LEU A 39 -7.24 12.93 -0.06
N THR A 40 -6.07 13.55 -0.19
CA THR A 40 -5.72 14.34 -1.38
C THR A 40 -5.59 13.44 -2.62
N LYS A 41 -5.52 14.05 -3.80
CA LYS A 41 -5.21 13.32 -5.05
C LYS A 41 -3.84 12.64 -4.98
N GLU A 42 -2.88 13.26 -4.29
CA GLU A 42 -1.54 12.73 -4.13
C GLU A 42 -1.53 11.49 -3.21
N ASP A 43 -2.26 11.54 -2.10
CA ASP A 43 -2.42 10.39 -1.19
C ASP A 43 -3.05 9.20 -1.91
N LYS A 44 -4.08 9.44 -2.74
CA LYS A 44 -4.70 8.38 -3.55
C LYS A 44 -3.72 7.77 -4.55
N ARG A 45 -2.85 8.59 -5.15
CA ARG A 45 -1.80 8.12 -6.07
C ARG A 45 -0.72 7.33 -5.32
N PHE A 46 -0.33 7.79 -4.14
CA PHE A 46 0.61 7.12 -3.25
C PHE A 46 0.08 5.73 -2.86
N LEU A 47 -1.15 5.67 -2.34
CA LEU A 47 -1.77 4.44 -1.88
C LEU A 47 -1.90 3.41 -3.01
N ARG A 48 -2.27 3.82 -4.23
CA ARG A 48 -2.31 2.91 -5.39
C ARG A 48 -0.93 2.34 -5.76
N LYS A 49 0.13 3.14 -5.66
CA LYS A 49 1.50 2.65 -5.89
C LYS A 49 1.90 1.65 -4.81
N LEU A 50 1.54 1.93 -3.55
CA LEU A 50 1.82 1.06 -2.41
C LEU A 50 1.11 -0.29 -2.57
N THR A 51 -0.17 -0.30 -2.94
CA THR A 51 -0.93 -1.55 -3.19
C THR A 51 -0.25 -2.40 -4.26
N ARG A 52 0.24 -1.79 -5.34
CA ARG A 52 0.93 -2.50 -6.41
C ARG A 52 2.26 -3.12 -5.95
N GLN A 53 3.07 -2.38 -5.20
CA GLN A 53 4.33 -2.90 -4.69
C GLN A 53 4.11 -4.05 -3.69
N LEU A 54 3.07 -3.94 -2.87
CA LEU A 54 2.67 -5.01 -1.96
C LEU A 54 2.22 -6.28 -2.72
N ASP A 55 1.48 -6.15 -3.82
CA ASP A 55 1.09 -7.29 -4.67
C ASP A 55 2.31 -7.95 -5.34
N GLU A 56 3.27 -7.15 -5.81
CA GLU A 56 4.53 -7.63 -6.39
C GLU A 56 5.37 -8.40 -5.35
N GLU A 57 5.48 -7.91 -4.11
CA GLU A 57 6.16 -8.60 -3.00
C GLU A 57 5.51 -9.95 -2.66
N THR A 58 4.17 -10.02 -2.62
CA THR A 58 3.49 -11.30 -2.38
C THR A 58 3.72 -12.33 -3.48
N ARG A 59 3.95 -11.91 -4.72
CA ARG A 59 4.25 -12.85 -5.83
C ARG A 59 5.67 -13.38 -5.80
N ILE A 60 6.61 -12.63 -5.21
CA ILE A 60 8.02 -13.02 -5.10
C ILE A 60 8.25 -13.95 -3.90
N GLN A 61 7.42 -13.83 -2.85
CA GLN A 61 7.52 -14.66 -1.63
C GLN A 61 6.82 -16.04 -1.76
N VAL A 62 6.05 -16.28 -2.82
CA VAL A 62 5.43 -17.59 -3.17
C VAL A 62 6.35 -18.37 -4.11
#